data_AF-A0A818JR05-F1
#
_entry.id   AF-A0A818JR05-F1
#
_cell.length_a   1.000
_cell.length_b   1.000
_cell.length_c   1.000
_cell.angle_alpha   90.00
_cell.angle_beta   90.00
_cell.angle_gamma   90.00
#
_symmetry.space_group_name_H-M   'P 1'
#
loop_
_entity.id
_entity.type
_entity.pdbx_description
1 polymer ?
#
loop_
_entity_poly.entity_id
_entity_poly.type
_entity_poly.pdbx_seq_one_letter_code
_entity_poly.pdbx_strand_id
1 'polypeptide(L)'
;MFSSLENVVRMKNRFQQEIALVKLEFNSPGERENLLSDGKLRACSISFPMEAYLAQARVLICGKCCSIGHFRRQCRQNGETCRKCGQTVSDIKQHLSVCSKQLYCIHCKQNHANDDMKCSEVKKFTADLTCRLLNSNNNLAPVSSSPVYSHDQSNLPQLSPAQRTTVTNTSTTQSAEIINKLDKMNTIILKSNDKIEKLSSEFEEMRKSNEELKRNVLVLSMENQTFKSRINESEELTKNILLPFCRDLIKFVREKNTNKGRHLDETLHSHLEIYGARLSNIVEGKQFLK
;
A
#
# COMPACT_ATOMS: atom_id res chain seq x y z
N MET A 1 -3.50 5.85 17.81
CA MET A 1 -3.13 4.42 17.82
C MET A 1 -4.21 3.71 17.01
N PHE A 2 -3.85 2.94 15.98
CA PHE A 2 -4.84 2.32 15.08
C PHE A 2 -5.59 1.22 15.83
N SER A 3 -6.92 1.35 15.93
CA SER A 3 -7.74 0.46 16.76
C SER A 3 -7.97 -0.90 16.11
N SER A 4 -7.86 -0.96 14.78
CA SER A 4 -8.06 -2.16 13.98
C SER A 4 -6.77 -2.83 13.51
N LEU A 5 -5.60 -2.33 13.93
CA LEU A 5 -4.30 -2.93 13.61
C LEU A 5 -4.11 -4.22 14.40
N GLU A 6 -4.04 -5.34 13.68
CA GLU A 6 -3.90 -6.67 14.26
C GLU A 6 -2.43 -7.07 14.36
N ASN A 7 -1.67 -6.91 13.27
CA ASN A 7 -0.27 -7.31 13.22
C ASN A 7 0.62 -6.29 12.52
N VAL A 8 1.87 -6.26 12.96
CA VAL A 8 2.98 -5.53 12.33
C VAL A 8 4.08 -6.53 12.01
N VAL A 9 4.20 -6.92 10.75
CA VAL A 9 5.13 -7.95 10.29
C VAL A 9 6.31 -7.29 9.57
N ARG A 10 7.53 -7.44 10.12
CA ARG A 10 8.76 -7.07 9.42
C ARG A 10 9.03 -8.02 8.27
N MET A 11 9.13 -7.49 7.05
CA MET A 11 9.38 -8.33 5.90
C MET A 11 10.84 -8.78 5.86
N LYS A 12 11.09 -9.97 5.30
CA LYS A 12 12.42 -10.53 5.09
C LYS A 12 12.65 -10.82 3.62
N ASN A 13 13.89 -10.70 3.16
CA ASN A 13 14.28 -11.11 1.82
C ASN A 13 14.41 -12.65 1.71
N ARG A 14 14.73 -13.15 0.51
CA ARG A 14 14.96 -14.58 0.25
C ARG A 14 16.08 -15.23 1.09
N PHE A 15 16.94 -14.42 1.69
CA PHE A 15 18.05 -14.83 2.56
C PHE A 15 17.71 -14.67 4.05
N GLN A 16 16.43 -14.48 4.40
CA GLN A 16 15.95 -14.30 5.77
C GLN A 16 16.46 -13.03 6.49
N GLN A 17 17.01 -12.07 5.76
CA GLN A 17 17.42 -10.78 6.31
C GLN A 17 16.24 -9.79 6.29
N GLU A 18 16.08 -9.02 7.37
CA GLU A 18 15.07 -7.96 7.44
C GLU A 18 15.28 -6.92 6.32
N ILE A 19 14.18 -6.47 5.72
CA ILE A 19 14.18 -5.38 4.75
C ILE A 19 13.40 -4.19 5.29
N ALA A 20 13.61 -3.01 4.69
CA ALA A 20 12.96 -1.76 5.07
C ALA A 20 11.46 -1.68 4.67
N LEU A 21 10.75 -2.82 4.69
CA LEU A 21 9.32 -2.92 4.44
C LEU A 21 8.64 -3.58 5.63
N VAL A 22 7.50 -3.02 6.02
CA VAL A 22 6.67 -3.53 7.10
C VAL A 22 5.27 -3.77 6.55
N LYS A 23 4.74 -4.96 6.78
CA LYS A 23 3.37 -5.30 6.46
C LYS A 23 2.49 -5.02 7.68
N LEU A 24 1.46 -4.20 7.47
CA LEU A 24 0.43 -3.93 8.48
C LEU A 24 -0.81 -4.73 8.12
N GLU A 25 -1.34 -5.48 9.08
CA GLU A 25 -2.58 -6.25 8.91
C GLU A 25 -3.67 -5.62 9.77
N PHE A 26 -4.83 -5.35 9.16
CA PHE A 26 -5.96 -4.73 9.82
C PHE A 26 -7.13 -5.70 9.85
N ASN A 27 -7.82 -5.76 10.98
CA ASN A 27 -9.04 -6.55 11.17
C ASN A 27 -10.29 -5.84 10.61
N SER A 28 -10.20 -4.55 10.29
CA SER A 28 -11.26 -3.76 9.69
C SER A 28 -10.82 -3.12 8.35
N PRO A 29 -11.66 -3.16 7.30
CA PRO A 29 -11.32 -2.54 6.01
C PRO A 29 -11.30 -1.01 6.05
N GLY A 30 -12.05 -0.38 6.96
CA GLY A 30 -12.22 1.09 7.02
C GLY A 30 -10.95 1.86 7.37
N GLU A 31 -10.27 1.55 8.47
CA GLU A 31 -9.00 2.23 8.81
C GLU A 31 -7.91 1.94 7.77
N ARG A 32 -7.90 0.73 7.19
CA ARG A 32 -7.00 0.34 6.10
C ARG A 32 -7.22 1.22 4.86
N GLU A 33 -8.46 1.41 4.46
CA GLU A 33 -8.81 2.22 3.28
C GLU A 33 -8.46 3.69 3.48
N ASN A 34 -8.73 4.25 4.65
CA ASN A 34 -8.33 5.62 5.00
C ASN A 34 -6.80 5.81 4.94
N LEU A 35 -6.05 4.82 5.44
CA LEU A 35 -4.58 4.81 5.36
C LEU A 35 -4.08 4.73 3.91
N LEU A 36 -4.70 3.89 3.09
CA LEU A 36 -4.35 3.75 1.67
C LEU A 36 -4.72 4.99 0.86
N SER A 37 -5.83 5.68 1.16
CA SER A 37 -6.22 6.91 0.47
C SER A 37 -5.26 8.06 0.79
N ASP A 38 -4.76 8.14 2.02
CA ASP A 38 -3.75 9.12 2.40
C ASP A 38 -2.37 8.82 1.76
N GLY A 39 -2.13 7.55 1.39
CA GLY A 39 -0.91 7.06 0.74
C GLY A 39 0.37 7.19 1.57
N LYS A 40 0.26 7.65 2.82
CA LYS A 40 1.38 7.96 3.71
C LYS A 40 1.03 7.66 5.16
N LEU A 41 1.90 6.92 5.85
CA LEU A 41 1.81 6.70 7.28
C LEU A 41 2.68 7.73 7.99
N ARG A 42 2.11 8.51 8.91
CA ARG A 42 2.88 9.40 9.77
C ARG A 42 3.16 8.70 11.10
N ALA A 43 4.44 8.54 11.42
CA ALA A 43 4.87 8.12 12.74
C ALA A 43 5.85 9.16 13.27
N CYS A 44 5.51 9.77 14.41
CA CYS A 44 6.19 10.96 14.93
C CYS A 44 6.22 12.07 13.86
N SER A 45 7.42 12.56 13.50
CA SER A 45 7.64 13.60 12.50
C SER A 45 8.05 13.05 11.12
N ILE A 46 7.99 11.72 10.92
CA ILE A 46 8.45 11.06 9.70
C ILE A 46 7.25 10.50 8.94
N SER A 47 7.24 10.71 7.63
CA SER A 47 6.23 10.19 6.72
C SER A 47 6.79 9.00 5.96
N PHE A 48 6.11 7.86 6.04
CA PHE A 48 6.44 6.65 5.31
C PHE A 48 5.45 6.47 4.16
N PRO A 49 5.90 6.24 2.92
CA PRO A 49 4.99 5.92 1.82
C PRO A 49 4.31 4.57 2.10
N MET A 50 3.02 4.49 1.76
CA MET A 50 2.25 3.26 1.87
C MET A 50 1.73 2.83 0.50
N GLU A 51 1.72 1.53 0.28
CA GLU A 51 1.14 0.92 -0.90
C GLU A 51 0.24 -0.24 -0.48
N ALA A 52 -0.83 -0.45 -1.25
CA ALA A 52 -1.71 -1.59 -1.03
C ALA A 52 -0.95 -2.88 -1.36
N TYR A 53 -0.58 -3.62 -0.31
CA TYR A 53 0.03 -4.94 -0.47
C TYR A 53 -1.06 -6.01 -0.54
N LEU A 54 -1.35 -6.52 -1.73
CA LEU A 54 -2.05 -7.79 -1.89
C LEU A 54 -1.02 -8.88 -2.21
N ALA A 55 -1.08 -9.99 -1.47
CA ALA A 55 -0.38 -11.19 -1.92
C ALA A 55 -0.87 -11.54 -3.33
N GLN A 56 0.07 -11.85 -4.21
CA GLN A 56 -0.24 -12.20 -5.60
C GLN A 56 -1.33 -13.28 -5.64
N ALA A 57 -2.42 -13.00 -6.35
CA ALA A 57 -3.57 -13.91 -6.39
C ALA A 57 -3.11 -15.30 -6.86
N ARG A 58 -3.54 -16.36 -6.18
CA ARG A 58 -3.23 -17.72 -6.63
C ARG A 58 -4.05 -18.01 -7.88
N VAL A 59 -3.38 -18.11 -9.02
CA VAL A 59 -4.04 -18.48 -10.28
C VAL A 59 -4.25 -19.98 -10.32
N LEU A 60 -5.48 -20.35 -10.66
CA LEU A 60 -5.87 -21.74 -10.82
C LEU A 60 -5.71 -22.14 -12.29
N ILE A 61 -4.86 -23.15 -12.53
CA ILE A 61 -4.69 -23.77 -13.84
C ILE A 61 -5.43 -25.12 -13.81
N CYS A 62 -6.37 -25.30 -14.73
CA CYS A 62 -7.17 -26.51 -14.79
C CYS A 62 -6.29 -27.73 -15.09
N GLY A 63 -6.27 -28.72 -14.20
CA GLY A 63 -5.49 -29.93 -14.40
C GLY A 63 -5.98 -30.85 -15.54
N LYS A 64 -7.06 -30.52 -16.23
CA LYS A 64 -7.59 -31.28 -17.38
C LYS A 64 -7.23 -30.62 -18.71
N CYS A 65 -7.58 -29.36 -18.91
CA CYS A 65 -7.32 -28.65 -20.17
C CYS A 65 -6.10 -27.71 -20.13
N CYS A 66 -5.46 -27.55 -18.96
CA CYS A 66 -4.40 -26.58 -18.71
C CYS A 66 -4.78 -25.10 -18.93
N SER A 67 -6.07 -24.79 -19.13
CA SER A 67 -6.54 -23.41 -19.22
C SER A 67 -6.62 -22.74 -17.85
N ILE A 68 -6.52 -21.42 -17.85
CA ILE A 68 -6.52 -20.60 -16.64
C ILE A 68 -7.97 -20.34 -16.19
N GLY A 69 -8.21 -20.29 -14.87
CA GLY A 69 -9.39 -19.63 -14.28
C GLY A 69 -10.62 -20.50 -14.00
N HIS A 70 -10.53 -21.83 -14.09
CA HIS A 70 -11.66 -22.71 -13.76
C HIS A 70 -11.26 -24.04 -13.13
N PHE A 71 -12.10 -24.54 -12.23
CA PHE A 71 -11.88 -25.83 -11.58
C PHE A 71 -12.07 -26.99 -12.57
N ARG A 72 -11.32 -28.08 -12.36
CA ARG A 72 -11.43 -29.31 -13.18
C ARG A 72 -12.88 -29.82 -13.30
N ARG A 73 -13.69 -29.67 -12.24
CA ARG A 73 -15.11 -30.07 -12.23
C ARG A 73 -16.00 -29.24 -13.16
N GLN A 74 -15.59 -28.02 -13.50
CA GLN A 74 -16.31 -27.09 -14.39
C GLN A 74 -15.74 -27.12 -15.82
N CYS A 75 -14.73 -27.95 -16.08
CA CYS A 75 -14.08 -28.05 -17.38
C CYS A 75 -14.96 -28.80 -18.37
N ARG A 76 -15.38 -28.11 -19.45
CA ARG A 76 -16.20 -28.69 -20.53
C ARG A 76 -15.41 -29.38 -21.63
N GLN A 77 -14.07 -29.37 -21.57
CA GLN A 77 -13.24 -29.98 -22.61
C GLN A 77 -13.42 -31.50 -22.63
N ASN A 78 -13.58 -32.07 -23.81
CA ASN A 78 -13.52 -33.52 -24.00
C ASN A 78 -12.05 -33.93 -24.16
N GLY A 79 -11.57 -34.83 -23.30
CA GLY A 79 -10.15 -35.21 -23.23
C GLY A 79 -9.29 -34.32 -22.31
N GLU A 80 -8.03 -34.70 -22.17
CA GLU A 80 -7.01 -34.01 -21.37
C GLU A 80 -5.95 -33.35 -22.27
N THR A 81 -5.45 -32.19 -21.86
CA THR A 81 -4.37 -31.48 -22.56
C THR A 81 -3.02 -31.93 -21.99
N CYS A 82 -2.10 -32.34 -22.86
CA CYS A 82 -0.74 -32.65 -22.48
C CYS A 82 -0.02 -31.41 -21.93
N ARG A 83 0.50 -31.50 -20.70
CA ARG A 83 1.23 -30.39 -20.05
C ARG A 83 2.50 -29.96 -20.78
N LYS A 84 3.08 -30.85 -21.59
CA LYS A 84 4.32 -30.59 -22.32
C LYS A 84 4.06 -30.02 -23.71
N CYS A 85 3.37 -30.77 -24.57
CA CYS A 85 3.20 -30.38 -25.98
C CYS A 85 1.90 -29.63 -26.27
N GLY A 86 0.97 -29.52 -25.31
CA GLY A 86 -0.29 -28.80 -25.50
C GLY A 86 -1.35 -29.51 -26.34
N GLN A 87 -1.11 -30.75 -26.79
CA GLN A 87 -2.11 -31.51 -27.54
C GLN A 87 -3.24 -32.03 -26.64
N THR A 88 -4.48 -31.90 -27.09
CA THR A 88 -5.65 -32.51 -26.45
C THR A 88 -5.79 -33.96 -26.89
N VAL A 89 -5.87 -34.86 -25.92
CA VAL A 89 -5.90 -36.31 -26.14
C VAL A 89 -6.98 -36.96 -25.28
N SER A 90 -7.52 -38.09 -25.73
CA SER A 90 -8.50 -38.87 -24.96
C SER A 90 -7.86 -39.60 -23.78
N ASP A 91 -6.67 -40.17 -23.97
CA ASP A 91 -5.87 -40.84 -22.93
C ASP A 91 -4.47 -40.21 -22.81
N ILE A 92 -4.26 -39.50 -21.70
CA ILE A 92 -3.00 -38.84 -21.40
C ILE A 92 -1.86 -39.84 -21.16
N LYS A 93 -2.15 -41.03 -20.61
CA LYS A 93 -1.13 -42.03 -20.27
C LYS A 93 -0.54 -42.63 -21.53
N GLN A 94 -1.39 -42.96 -22.50
CA GLN A 94 -0.95 -43.45 -23.80
C GLN A 94 -0.22 -42.35 -24.58
N HIS A 95 -0.66 -41.11 -24.50
CA HIS A 95 0.04 -40.01 -25.17
C HIS A 95 1.46 -39.80 -24.62
N LEU A 96 1.68 -39.97 -23.30
CA LEU A 96 3.01 -39.75 -22.69
C LEU A 96 4.11 -40.64 -23.25
N SER A 97 3.80 -41.82 -23.81
CA SER A 97 4.79 -42.71 -24.44
C SER A 97 5.20 -42.27 -25.84
N VAL A 98 4.33 -41.55 -26.56
CA VAL A 98 4.54 -41.07 -27.94
C VAL A 98 4.73 -39.56 -28.04
N CYS A 99 4.63 -38.85 -26.91
CA CYS A 99 4.74 -37.40 -26.84
C CYS A 99 6.12 -36.95 -27.36
N SER A 100 6.12 -35.92 -28.21
CA SER A 100 7.35 -35.31 -28.76
C SER A 100 8.30 -34.74 -27.70
N LYS A 101 7.86 -34.63 -26.43
CA LYS A 101 8.57 -34.05 -25.27
C LYS A 101 9.02 -32.59 -25.44
N GLN A 102 8.87 -32.02 -26.61
CA GLN A 102 9.07 -30.60 -26.88
C GLN A 102 8.06 -29.81 -26.04
N LEU A 103 8.58 -28.87 -25.25
CA LEU A 103 7.72 -28.02 -24.43
C LEU A 103 7.09 -26.97 -25.33
N TYR A 104 5.79 -26.80 -25.17
CA TYR A 104 4.99 -25.84 -25.90
C TYR A 104 3.88 -25.36 -24.98
N CYS A 105 3.93 -24.07 -24.66
CA CYS A 105 2.91 -23.43 -23.85
C CYS A 105 1.72 -22.99 -24.71
N ILE A 106 0.53 -23.50 -24.43
CA ILE A 106 -0.72 -23.11 -25.10
C ILE A 106 -1.10 -21.64 -24.88
N HIS A 107 -0.56 -21.01 -23.83
CA HIS A 107 -0.89 -19.62 -23.48
C HIS A 107 -0.02 -18.61 -24.25
N CYS A 108 1.31 -18.75 -24.14
CA CYS A 108 2.26 -17.78 -24.72
C CYS A 108 2.98 -18.31 -25.98
N LYS A 109 2.74 -19.57 -26.36
CA LYS A 109 3.36 -20.26 -27.51
C LYS A 109 4.89 -20.41 -27.43
N GLN A 110 5.46 -20.33 -26.22
CA GLN A 110 6.90 -20.47 -25.96
C GLN A 110 7.29 -21.86 -25.45
N ASN A 111 8.60 -22.13 -25.38
CA ASN A 111 9.18 -23.41 -25.00
C ASN A 111 9.21 -23.62 -23.47
N HIS A 112 8.04 -23.83 -22.86
CA HIS A 112 7.90 -24.26 -21.46
C HIS A 112 6.56 -25.00 -21.24
N ALA A 113 6.37 -25.58 -20.06
CA ALA A 113 5.17 -26.35 -19.73
C ALA A 113 3.91 -25.46 -19.59
N ASN A 114 2.74 -26.03 -19.81
CA ASN A 114 1.44 -25.34 -19.77
C ASN A 114 1.01 -24.87 -18.37
N ASP A 115 1.57 -25.46 -17.32
CA ASP A 115 1.35 -25.13 -15.91
C ASP A 115 2.49 -24.30 -15.29
N ASP A 116 3.41 -23.78 -16.11
CA ASP A 116 4.52 -22.96 -15.62
C ASP A 116 4.03 -21.57 -15.16
N MET A 117 4.14 -21.32 -13.85
CA MET A 117 3.82 -20.04 -13.22
C MET A 117 4.73 -18.89 -13.66
N LYS A 118 5.86 -19.18 -14.32
CA LYS A 118 6.74 -18.16 -14.88
C LYS A 118 6.29 -17.65 -16.26
N CYS A 119 5.30 -18.30 -16.88
CA CYS A 119 4.70 -17.90 -18.15
C CYS A 119 4.25 -16.43 -18.13
N SER A 120 4.56 -15.68 -19.20
CA SER A 120 4.19 -14.26 -19.31
C SER A 120 2.67 -14.05 -19.27
N GLU A 121 1.89 -14.89 -19.94
CA GLU A 121 0.44 -14.77 -19.98
C GLU A 121 -0.21 -15.17 -18.64
N VAL A 122 0.31 -16.21 -17.98
CA VAL A 122 -0.13 -16.56 -16.61
C VAL A 122 0.19 -15.42 -15.64
N LYS A 123 1.38 -14.80 -15.74
CA LYS A 123 1.74 -13.63 -14.93
C LYS A 123 0.83 -12.44 -15.17
N LYS A 124 0.52 -12.12 -16.44
CA LYS A 124 -0.41 -11.04 -16.80
C LYS A 124 -1.79 -11.30 -16.22
N PHE A 125 -2.33 -12.51 -16.39
CA PHE A 125 -3.62 -12.89 -15.81
C PHE A 125 -3.60 -12.78 -14.28
N THR A 126 -2.51 -13.21 -13.65
CA THR A 126 -2.34 -13.10 -12.20
C THR A 126 -2.35 -11.64 -11.73
N ALA A 127 -1.63 -10.76 -12.44
CA ALA A 127 -1.58 -9.34 -12.14
C ALA A 127 -2.96 -8.69 -12.31
N ASP A 128 -3.65 -8.97 -13.43
CA ASP A 128 -5.00 -8.46 -13.68
C ASP A 128 -6.00 -8.96 -12.63
N LEU A 129 -5.97 -10.24 -12.26
CA LEU A 129 -6.80 -10.79 -11.19
C LEU A 129 -6.51 -10.10 -9.84
N THR A 130 -5.24 -9.85 -9.54
CA THR A 130 -4.82 -9.14 -8.31
C THR A 130 -5.34 -7.69 -8.33
N CYS A 131 -5.23 -6.98 -9.45
CA CYS A 131 -5.77 -5.63 -9.64
C CYS A 131 -7.30 -5.59 -9.51
N ARG A 132 -8.01 -6.58 -10.10
CA ARG A 132 -9.46 -6.67 -9.95
C ARG A 132 -9.85 -6.90 -8.51
N LEU A 133 -9.20 -7.82 -7.79
CA LEU A 133 -9.47 -8.05 -6.37
C LEU A 133 -9.19 -6.81 -5.51
N LEU A 134 -8.15 -6.04 -5.84
CA LEU A 134 -7.87 -4.75 -5.21
C LEU A 134 -9.02 -3.75 -5.40
N ASN A 135 -9.55 -3.65 -6.62
CA ASN A 135 -10.60 -2.69 -6.96
C ASN A 135 -12.01 -3.16 -6.57
N SER A 136 -12.22 -4.47 -6.40
CA SER A 136 -13.53 -5.06 -6.07
C SER A 136 -13.94 -4.81 -4.62
N ASN A 137 -12.99 -4.58 -3.71
CA ASN A 137 -13.32 -4.29 -2.30
C ASN A 137 -13.99 -2.92 -2.10
N ASN A 138 -14.03 -2.06 -3.12
CA ASN A 138 -14.77 -0.79 -3.07
C ASN A 138 -16.24 -0.91 -3.51
N ASN A 139 -16.73 -2.10 -3.91
CA ASN A 139 -18.14 -2.30 -4.24
C ASN A 139 -18.66 -3.66 -3.78
N LEU A 140 -19.82 -3.63 -3.14
CA LEU A 140 -20.58 -4.77 -2.63
C LEU A 140 -20.75 -5.93 -3.65
N ALA A 141 -20.57 -7.14 -3.13
CA ALA A 141 -21.01 -8.47 -3.60
C ALA A 141 -20.34 -9.07 -4.86
N PRO A 142 -19.93 -10.36 -4.80
CA PRO A 142 -19.53 -11.10 -5.98
C PRO A 142 -20.78 -11.51 -6.76
N VAL A 143 -21.12 -10.76 -7.82
CA VAL A 143 -21.95 -11.31 -8.88
C VAL A 143 -21.11 -12.36 -9.60
N SER A 144 -21.53 -13.61 -9.49
CA SER A 144 -21.06 -14.72 -10.32
C SER A 144 -21.39 -14.44 -11.78
N SER A 145 -20.47 -13.81 -12.51
CA SER A 145 -20.48 -13.82 -13.96
C SER A 145 -19.04 -14.04 -14.42
N SER A 146 -18.72 -15.30 -14.70
CA SER A 146 -17.54 -15.67 -15.46
C SER A 146 -17.57 -14.93 -16.81
N PRO A 147 -16.52 -14.19 -17.19
CA PRO A 147 -16.40 -13.75 -18.57
C PRO A 147 -16.01 -14.97 -19.40
N VAL A 148 -16.98 -15.52 -20.12
CA VAL A 148 -16.75 -16.47 -21.21
C VAL A 148 -16.07 -15.68 -22.33
N TYR A 149 -14.75 -15.80 -22.42
CA TYR A 149 -14.04 -15.48 -23.66
C TYR A 149 -14.21 -16.66 -24.61
N SER A 150 -15.10 -16.52 -25.59
CA SER A 150 -15.13 -17.36 -26.79
C SER A 150 -15.34 -16.48 -28.02
N HIS A 151 -14.38 -16.57 -28.93
CA HIS A 151 -14.40 -15.98 -30.26
C HIS A 151 -15.39 -16.70 -31.20
N ASP A 152 -15.83 -15.95 -32.21
CA ASP A 152 -16.47 -16.31 -33.49
C ASP A 152 -17.98 -16.59 -33.53
N GLN A 153 -18.75 -15.56 -33.91
CA GLN A 153 -20.18 -15.58 -34.24
C GLN A 153 -20.42 -15.67 -35.77
N SER A 154 -19.69 -16.52 -36.48
CA SER A 154 -19.82 -16.66 -37.93
C SER A 154 -20.79 -17.75 -38.39
N ASN A 155 -21.75 -18.18 -37.56
CA ASN A 155 -22.84 -19.09 -37.97
C ASN A 155 -24.08 -18.98 -37.06
N LEU A 156 -25.10 -18.20 -37.46
CA LEU A 156 -26.47 -18.33 -36.95
C LEU A 156 -27.49 -18.14 -38.10
N PRO A 157 -28.57 -18.95 -38.18
CA PRO A 157 -29.56 -18.86 -39.25
C PRO A 157 -30.56 -17.71 -39.02
N GLN A 158 -30.97 -17.06 -40.10
CA GLN A 158 -32.01 -16.02 -40.14
C GLN A 158 -33.40 -16.58 -39.76
N LEU A 159 -34.18 -15.80 -39.01
CA LEU A 159 -35.60 -16.06 -38.73
C LEU A 159 -36.51 -15.07 -39.48
N SER A 160 -37.60 -15.59 -40.04
CA SER A 160 -38.63 -14.91 -40.85
C SER A 160 -39.62 -14.07 -40.02
N PRO A 161 -40.43 -13.18 -40.65
CA PRO A 161 -41.16 -12.10 -39.94
C PRO A 161 -42.58 -12.45 -39.43
N ALA A 162 -43.04 -11.54 -38.55
CA ALA A 162 -44.22 -11.45 -37.67
C ALA A 162 -45.62 -11.92 -38.14
N GLN A 163 -46.47 -12.27 -37.15
CA GLN A 163 -47.94 -12.16 -37.25
C GLN A 163 -48.64 -11.59 -35.99
N ARG A 164 -49.55 -10.67 -36.31
CA ARG A 164 -50.68 -9.96 -35.67
C ARG A 164 -51.05 -10.05 -34.18
N THR A 165 -51.40 -8.86 -33.72
CA THR A 165 -52.03 -8.35 -32.49
C THR A 165 -53.45 -8.86 -32.20
N THR A 166 -53.77 -8.95 -30.91
CA THR A 166 -55.14 -8.91 -30.36
C THR A 166 -55.22 -7.80 -29.32
N VAL A 167 -56.20 -6.91 -29.46
CA VAL A 167 -56.39 -5.71 -28.61
C VAL A 167 -57.16 -6.07 -27.35
N THR A 168 -56.61 -5.75 -26.17
CA THR A 168 -57.33 -5.77 -24.88
C THR A 168 -56.97 -4.54 -24.06
N ASN A 169 -58.02 -3.87 -23.56
CA ASN A 169 -58.10 -2.78 -22.57
C ASN A 169 -56.75 -2.29 -21.97
N THR A 170 -56.17 -1.25 -22.57
CA THR A 170 -54.83 -0.71 -22.22
C THR A 170 -54.84 0.52 -21.29
N SER A 171 -55.98 1.18 -21.05
CA SER A 171 -56.00 2.49 -20.36
C SER A 171 -55.96 2.43 -18.82
N THR A 172 -56.57 1.41 -18.20
CA THR A 172 -56.57 1.22 -16.72
C THR A 172 -55.29 0.57 -16.19
N THR A 173 -54.61 -0.24 -17.00
CA THR A 173 -53.33 -0.86 -16.65
C THR A 173 -52.17 0.14 -16.75
N GLN A 174 -52.19 1.05 -17.74
CA GLN A 174 -51.16 2.09 -17.88
C GLN A 174 -51.18 3.12 -16.72
N SER A 175 -52.35 3.48 -16.23
CA SER A 175 -52.51 4.43 -15.11
C SER A 175 -52.02 3.85 -13.78
N ALA A 176 -52.31 2.57 -13.50
CA ALA A 176 -51.76 1.87 -12.33
C ALA A 176 -50.23 1.72 -12.38
N GLU A 177 -49.68 1.52 -13.58
CA GLU A 177 -48.22 1.43 -13.78
C GLU A 177 -47.51 2.77 -13.57
N ILE A 178 -48.15 3.89 -13.95
CA ILE A 178 -47.64 5.24 -13.71
C ILE A 178 -47.64 5.57 -12.21
N ILE A 179 -48.71 5.24 -11.48
CA ILE A 179 -48.79 5.45 -10.02
C ILE A 179 -47.67 4.68 -9.31
N ASN A 180 -47.46 3.42 -9.67
CA ASN A 180 -46.41 2.59 -9.08
C ASN A 180 -45.00 3.11 -9.41
N LYS A 181 -44.79 3.74 -10.57
CA LYS A 181 -43.53 4.42 -10.91
C LYS A 181 -43.32 5.70 -10.09
N LEU A 182 -44.38 6.47 -9.84
CA LEU A 182 -44.35 7.68 -9.00
C LEU A 182 -44.01 7.34 -7.53
N ASP A 183 -44.59 6.27 -6.98
CA ASP A 183 -44.29 5.83 -5.61
C ASP A 183 -42.83 5.37 -5.45
N LYS A 184 -42.31 4.66 -6.46
CA LYS A 184 -40.89 4.28 -6.51
C LYS A 184 -39.98 5.52 -6.56
N MET A 185 -40.34 6.51 -7.37
CA MET A 185 -39.60 7.78 -7.43
C MET A 185 -39.62 8.51 -6.09
N ASN A 186 -40.78 8.63 -5.44
CA ASN A 186 -40.89 9.26 -4.12
C ASN A 186 -40.03 8.55 -3.08
N THR A 187 -40.00 7.22 -3.10
CA THR A 187 -39.14 6.44 -2.21
C THR A 187 -37.64 6.70 -2.47
N ILE A 188 -37.25 6.86 -3.73
CA ILE A 188 -35.86 7.20 -4.10
C ILE A 188 -35.50 8.62 -3.65
N ILE A 189 -36.42 9.58 -3.79
CA ILE A 189 -36.22 10.97 -3.36
C ILE A 189 -36.02 11.04 -1.85
N LEU A 190 -36.88 10.38 -1.07
CA LEU A 190 -36.75 10.32 0.39
C LEU A 190 -35.39 9.74 0.82
N LYS A 191 -35.00 8.59 0.24
CA LYS A 191 -33.68 7.98 0.52
C LYS A 191 -32.51 8.88 0.10
N SER A 192 -32.70 9.73 -0.90
CA SER A 192 -31.66 10.66 -1.35
C SER A 192 -31.55 11.86 -0.42
N ASN A 193 -32.67 12.36 0.10
CA ASN A 193 -32.69 13.43 1.10
C ASN A 193 -32.03 12.99 2.41
N ASP A 194 -32.33 11.78 2.92
CA ASP A 194 -31.67 11.24 4.12
C ASP A 194 -30.14 11.16 3.95
N LYS A 195 -29.69 10.80 2.75
CA LYS A 195 -28.25 10.78 2.42
C LYS A 195 -27.65 12.18 2.39
N ILE A 196 -28.37 13.17 1.86
CA ILE A 196 -27.92 14.56 1.80
C ILE A 196 -27.78 15.14 3.21
N GLU A 197 -28.74 14.87 4.09
CA GLU A 197 -28.67 15.30 5.50
C GLU A 197 -27.47 14.67 6.20
N LYS A 198 -27.26 13.36 6.03
CA LYS A 198 -26.10 12.67 6.61
C LYS A 198 -24.77 13.21 6.08
N LEU A 199 -24.65 13.45 4.78
CA LEU A 199 -23.45 14.06 4.19
C LEU A 199 -23.23 15.48 4.72
N SER A 200 -24.30 16.24 4.95
CA SER A 200 -24.21 17.60 5.49
C SER A 200 -23.71 17.60 6.94
N SER A 201 -24.14 16.65 7.76
CA SER A 201 -23.64 16.53 9.13
C SER A 201 -22.18 16.10 9.17
N GLU A 202 -21.78 15.13 8.33
CA GLU A 202 -20.38 14.71 8.19
C GLU A 202 -19.48 15.86 7.74
N PHE A 203 -19.97 16.71 6.82
CA PHE A 203 -19.21 17.87 6.35
C PHE A 203 -18.98 18.91 7.46
N GLU A 204 -19.97 19.14 8.33
CA GLU A 204 -19.78 20.07 9.45
C GLU A 204 -18.89 19.52 10.57
N GLU A 205 -18.92 18.21 10.82
CA GLU A 205 -17.94 17.57 11.71
C GLU A 205 -16.51 17.71 11.16
N MET A 206 -16.33 17.45 9.87
CA MET A 206 -15.05 17.63 9.19
C MET A 206 -14.57 19.08 9.24
N ARG A 207 -15.47 20.05 9.06
CA ARG A 207 -15.16 21.48 9.18
C ARG A 207 -14.67 21.84 10.58
N LYS A 208 -15.37 21.39 11.63
CA LYS A 208 -14.97 21.62 13.03
C LYS A 208 -13.60 21.01 13.33
N SER A 209 -13.36 19.78 12.89
CA SER A 209 -12.07 19.10 13.06
C SER A 209 -10.94 19.85 12.34
N ASN A 210 -11.19 20.38 11.14
CA ASN A 210 -10.20 21.15 10.40
C ASN A 210 -9.85 22.48 11.10
N GLU A 211 -10.83 23.16 11.68
CA GLU A 211 -10.59 24.37 12.49
C GLU A 211 -9.79 24.08 13.76
N GLU A 212 -10.00 22.91 14.38
CA GLU A 212 -9.17 22.47 15.51
C GLU A 212 -7.74 22.14 15.09
N LEU A 213 -7.55 21.44 13.97
CA LEU A 213 -6.23 21.18 13.41
C LEU A 213 -5.46 22.47 13.12
N LYS A 214 -6.11 23.49 12.54
CA LYS A 214 -5.49 24.80 12.30
C LYS A 214 -5.01 25.45 13.60
N ARG A 215 -5.82 25.40 14.67
CA ARG A 215 -5.43 25.91 15.99
C ARG A 215 -4.22 25.17 16.55
N ASN A 216 -4.22 23.83 16.47
CA ASN A 216 -3.12 23.01 16.97
C ASN A 216 -1.81 23.27 16.21
N VAL A 217 -1.87 23.44 14.89
CA VAL A 217 -0.70 23.80 14.07
C VAL A 217 -0.14 25.16 14.47
N LEU A 218 -0.99 26.14 14.77
CA LEU A 218 -0.56 27.47 15.21
C LEU A 218 0.19 27.39 16.56
N VAL A 219 -0.36 26.65 17.53
CA VAL A 219 0.28 26.44 18.85
C VAL A 219 1.65 25.78 18.69
N LEU A 220 1.74 24.69 17.93
CA LEU A 220 3.01 24.00 17.69
C LEU A 220 4.04 24.89 16.99
N SER A 221 3.59 25.76 16.07
CA SER A 221 4.47 26.73 15.42
C SER A 221 5.05 27.74 16.42
N MET A 222 4.24 28.23 17.36
CA MET A 222 4.69 29.14 18.41
C MET A 222 5.67 28.45 19.36
N GLU A 223 5.36 27.24 19.81
CA GLU A 223 6.23 26.45 20.69
C GLU A 223 7.59 26.16 20.05
N ASN A 224 7.61 25.81 18.75
CA ASN A 224 8.84 25.58 18.01
C ASN A 224 9.69 26.85 17.92
N GLN A 225 9.07 28.02 17.73
CA GLN A 225 9.78 29.29 17.73
C GLN A 225 10.38 29.61 19.11
N THR A 226 9.63 29.38 20.19
CA THR A 226 10.15 29.52 21.56
C THR A 226 11.31 28.56 21.84
N PHE A 227 11.19 27.30 21.41
CA PHE A 227 12.25 26.31 21.57
C PHE A 227 13.53 26.70 20.84
N LYS A 228 13.42 27.21 19.60
CA LYS A 228 14.56 27.75 18.84
C LYS A 228 15.22 28.93 19.56
N SER A 229 14.45 29.85 20.13
CA SER A 229 15.01 30.96 20.92
C SER A 229 15.85 30.45 22.10
N ARG A 230 15.31 29.48 22.85
CA ARG A 230 16.02 28.89 24.00
C ARG A 230 17.29 28.14 23.60
N ILE A 231 17.28 27.45 22.47
CA ILE A 231 18.51 26.81 21.94
C ILE A 231 19.55 27.89 21.62
N ASN A 232 19.16 28.96 20.92
CA ASN A 232 20.07 30.04 20.56
C ASN A 232 20.65 30.72 21.81
N GLU A 233 19.82 31.01 22.81
CA GLU A 233 20.26 31.55 24.11
C GLU A 233 21.25 30.61 24.81
N SER A 234 20.96 29.30 24.83
CA SER A 234 21.85 28.29 25.41
C SER A 234 23.18 28.18 24.66
N GLU A 235 23.16 28.25 23.32
CA GLU A 235 24.36 28.27 22.51
C GLU A 235 25.19 29.53 22.77
N GLU A 236 24.54 30.67 22.90
CA GLU A 236 25.18 31.95 23.19
C GLU A 236 25.85 31.93 24.57
N LEU A 237 25.14 31.47 25.61
CA LEU A 237 25.72 31.26 26.94
C LEU A 237 26.92 30.31 26.91
N THR A 238 26.82 29.22 26.14
CA THR A 238 27.91 28.26 26.01
C THR A 238 29.13 28.88 25.34
N LYS A 239 28.92 29.57 24.21
CA LYS A 239 29.99 30.18 23.41
C LYS A 239 30.64 31.37 24.10
N ASN A 240 29.85 32.22 24.74
CA ASN A 240 30.31 33.51 25.26
C ASN A 240 30.70 33.46 26.74
N ILE A 241 30.21 32.49 27.51
CA ILE A 241 30.47 32.40 28.95
C ILE A 241 31.22 31.12 29.31
N LEU A 242 30.62 29.96 29.03
CA LEU A 242 31.17 28.69 29.52
C LEU A 242 32.52 28.35 28.87
N LEU A 243 32.64 28.49 27.55
CA LEU A 243 33.89 28.17 26.85
C LEU A 243 35.05 29.11 27.26
N PRO A 244 34.88 30.45 27.30
CA PRO A 244 35.90 31.35 27.82
C PRO A 244 36.28 31.05 29.28
N PHE A 245 35.30 30.79 30.14
CA PHE A 245 35.55 30.47 31.54
C PHE A 245 36.40 29.18 31.70
N CYS A 246 36.07 28.12 30.96
CA CYS A 246 36.87 26.89 30.94
C CYS A 246 38.30 27.13 30.44
N ARG A 247 38.46 27.99 29.42
CA ARG A 247 39.78 28.36 28.90
C ARG A 247 40.60 29.11 29.95
N ASP A 248 39.99 30.06 30.65
CA ASP A 248 40.65 30.85 31.70
C ASP A 248 41.02 29.99 32.91
N LEU A 249 40.16 29.04 33.29
CA LEU A 249 40.49 28.06 34.34
C LEU A 249 41.71 27.21 33.98
N ILE A 250 41.78 26.69 32.75
CA ILE A 250 42.95 25.92 32.29
C ILE A 250 44.21 26.79 32.35
N LYS A 251 44.13 28.04 31.89
CA LYS A 251 45.25 28.98 31.93
C LYS A 251 45.70 29.25 33.38
N PHE A 252 44.75 29.52 34.28
CA PHE A 252 45.02 29.75 35.70
C PHE A 252 45.70 28.55 36.38
N VAL A 253 45.19 27.33 36.14
CA VAL A 253 45.75 26.10 36.69
C VAL A 253 47.19 25.88 36.21
N ARG A 254 47.48 26.20 34.93
CA ARG A 254 48.86 26.14 34.40
C ARG A 254 49.77 27.15 35.12
N GLU A 255 49.38 28.42 35.18
CA GLU A 255 50.20 29.50 35.75
C GLU A 255 50.47 29.33 37.26
N LYS A 256 49.51 28.80 38.02
CA LYS A 256 49.68 28.59 39.47
C LYS A 256 50.53 27.37 39.81
N ASN A 257 50.59 26.38 38.92
CA ASN A 257 51.38 25.17 39.16
C ASN A 257 52.81 25.25 38.63
N THR A 258 53.11 26.13 37.66
CA THR A 258 54.50 26.35 37.21
C THR A 258 55.33 27.19 38.20
N ASN A 259 54.70 28.03 39.03
CA ASN A 259 55.36 29.00 39.90
C ASN A 259 55.76 28.50 41.31
N LYS A 260 55.61 27.21 41.64
CA LYS A 260 55.81 26.70 43.02
C LYS A 260 56.89 25.63 43.20
N GLY A 261 57.82 25.48 42.25
CA GLY A 261 58.91 24.50 42.35
C GLY A 261 58.46 23.03 42.43
N ARG A 262 57.16 22.76 42.28
CA ARG A 262 56.60 21.42 42.05
C ARG A 262 56.38 21.30 40.56
N HIS A 263 57.11 20.40 39.91
CA HIS A 263 56.79 20.02 38.53
C HIS A 263 55.34 19.50 38.51
N LEU A 264 54.52 20.06 37.62
CA LEU A 264 53.30 19.37 37.18
C LEU A 264 53.71 17.96 36.74
N ASP A 265 52.96 16.96 37.17
CA ASP A 265 53.00 15.64 36.54
C ASP A 265 52.91 15.85 35.02
N GLU A 266 53.89 15.34 34.27
CA GLU A 266 53.97 15.48 32.80
C GLU A 266 52.66 15.06 32.13
N THR A 267 51.97 14.08 32.74
CA THR A 267 50.65 13.58 32.32
C THR A 267 49.58 14.67 32.45
N LEU A 268 49.55 15.39 33.57
CA LEU A 268 48.58 16.47 33.81
C LEU A 268 48.86 17.68 32.92
N HIS A 269 50.12 18.03 32.68
CA HIS A 269 50.49 19.09 31.76
C HIS A 269 50.02 18.77 30.33
N SER A 270 50.32 17.56 29.84
CA SER A 270 49.90 17.08 28.52
C SER A 270 48.37 17.12 28.37
N HIS A 271 47.62 16.66 29.37
CA HIS A 271 46.16 16.72 29.35
C HIS A 271 45.63 18.16 29.29
N LEU A 272 46.17 19.08 30.08
CA LEU A 272 45.75 20.49 30.05
C LEU A 272 46.03 21.16 28.70
N GLU A 273 47.12 20.81 28.02
CA GLU A 273 47.39 21.29 26.65
C GLU A 273 46.41 20.73 25.63
N ILE A 274 46.11 19.44 25.70
CA ILE A 274 45.12 18.80 24.82
C ILE A 274 43.73 19.42 25.02
N TYR A 275 43.31 19.62 26.28
CA TYR A 275 42.01 20.23 26.58
C TYR A 275 41.96 21.70 26.16
N GLY A 276 43.04 22.46 26.39
CA GLY A 276 43.14 23.85 25.93
C GLY A 276 43.05 23.97 24.40
N ALA A 277 43.79 23.13 23.67
CA ALA A 277 43.75 23.10 22.20
C ALA A 277 42.36 22.71 21.67
N ARG A 278 41.69 21.73 22.31
CA ARG A 278 40.33 21.32 21.95
C ARG A 278 39.32 22.45 22.18
N LEU A 279 39.39 23.15 23.30
CA LEU A 279 38.50 24.29 23.58
C LEU A 279 38.74 25.45 22.60
N SER A 280 39.99 25.76 22.27
CA SER A 280 40.32 26.75 21.24
C SER A 280 39.74 26.37 19.88
N ASN A 281 39.83 25.11 19.47
CA ASN A 281 39.23 24.64 18.22
C ASN A 281 37.69 24.77 18.21
N ILE A 282 37.03 24.47 19.34
CA ILE A 282 35.58 24.64 19.48
C ILE A 282 35.17 26.12 19.38
N VAL A 283 35.90 27.02 20.04
CA VAL A 283 35.65 28.47 20.00
C VAL A 283 35.87 29.04 18.60
N GLU A 284 36.87 28.53 17.87
CA GLU A 284 37.20 28.95 16.49
C GLU A 284 36.30 28.29 15.43
N GLY A 285 35.32 27.47 15.82
CA GLY A 285 34.40 26.80 14.89
C GLY A 285 35.07 25.73 14.02
N LYS A 286 36.27 25.28 14.37
CA LYS A 286 36.98 24.21 13.67
C LYS A 286 36.34 22.89 14.07
N GLN A 287 35.60 22.28 13.15
CA GLN A 287 35.04 20.94 13.35
C GLN A 287 36.14 19.96 13.74
N PHE A 288 35.83 19.05 14.67
CA PHE A 288 36.65 17.89 14.95
C PHE A 288 36.74 17.05 13.66
N LEU A 289 37.85 17.19 12.92
CA LEU A 289 38.28 16.14 12.02
C LEU A 289 38.49 14.89 12.87
N LYS A 290 37.79 13.82 12.46
CA LYS A 290 37.81 12.48 13.06
C LYS A 290 39.22 11.99 13.36
#